data_AF-A0A957ZMI5-F1
#
_entry.id   AF-A0A957ZMI5-F1
#
_cell.length_a   1.000
_cell.length_b   1.000
_cell.length_c   1.000
_cell.angle_alpha   90.00
_cell.angle_beta   90.00
_cell.angle_gamma   90.00
#
_symmetry.space_group_name_H-M   'P 1'
#
loop_
_entity.id
_entity.type
_entity.pdbx_description
1 polymer ?
#
loop_
_entity_poly.entity_id
_entity_poly.type
_entity_poly.pdbx_seq_one_letter_code
_entity_poly.pdbx_strand_id
1 'polypeptide(L)'
;ELYDGDLLEGWYHDWCIFERERLQGMYLAMLDKLVAHAECMADFATAVHYCELSLRCDPARERTHRRLMRLHALAGNRTAALRQFELCRAMLADELGVEPAQSTVALYEHIRQDSLGAHGESAVPADASGVGDILRRLRTVHATLTAALDQVQQDIEAVERMIQRTR
;
A
#
# COMPACT_ATOMS: atom_id res chain seq x y z
N GLU A 1 18.19 -22.10 -4.49
CA GLU A 1 17.65 -21.06 -5.37
C GLU A 1 16.34 -21.62 -5.93
N LEU A 2 15.19 -21.23 -5.37
CA LEU A 2 13.90 -21.85 -5.69
C LEU A 2 12.80 -20.80 -5.92
N TYR A 3 13.11 -19.77 -6.69
CA TYR A 3 12.12 -18.90 -7.30
C TYR A 3 12.75 -18.22 -8.53
N ASP A 4 12.33 -18.62 -9.73
CA ASP A 4 12.95 -18.21 -11.01
C ASP A 4 11.87 -17.78 -12.04
N GLY A 5 10.80 -17.13 -11.57
CA GLY A 5 9.75 -16.61 -12.46
C GLY A 5 8.38 -16.49 -11.81
N ASP A 6 7.43 -15.92 -12.57
CA ASP A 6 6.03 -15.80 -12.15
C ASP A 6 5.40 -17.18 -11.92
N LEU A 7 4.50 -17.28 -10.93
CA LEU A 7 3.73 -18.49 -10.68
C LEU A 7 2.93 -18.87 -11.94
N LEU A 8 3.28 -20.03 -12.53
CA LEU A 8 2.64 -20.61 -13.72
C LEU A 8 2.80 -19.77 -15.01
N GLU A 9 4.00 -19.25 -15.25
CA GLU A 9 4.37 -18.67 -16.55
C GLU A 9 4.11 -19.68 -17.69
N GLY A 10 3.17 -19.37 -18.60
CA GLY A 10 2.81 -20.21 -19.74
C GLY A 10 1.54 -21.07 -19.63
N TRP A 11 0.83 -21.06 -18.49
CA TRP A 11 -0.47 -21.76 -18.35
C TRP A 11 -1.63 -20.76 -18.38
N TYR A 12 -2.26 -20.62 -19.55
CA TYR A 12 -3.38 -19.71 -19.80
C TYR A 12 -4.75 -20.40 -19.70
N HIS A 13 -4.96 -21.22 -18.66
CA HIS A 13 -6.31 -21.64 -18.35
C HIS A 13 -7.01 -20.55 -17.54
N ASP A 14 -8.28 -20.28 -17.83
CA ASP A 14 -9.04 -19.18 -17.22
C ASP A 14 -8.95 -19.16 -15.68
N TRP A 15 -8.94 -20.34 -15.04
CA TRP A 15 -8.79 -20.47 -13.60
C TRP A 15 -7.47 -19.92 -13.05
N CYS A 16 -6.36 -19.98 -13.81
CA CYS A 16 -5.07 -19.42 -13.41
C CYS A 16 -5.09 -17.88 -13.45
N ILE A 17 -5.79 -17.30 -14.43
CA ILE A 17 -5.93 -15.84 -14.57
C ILE A 17 -6.72 -15.29 -13.37
N PHE A 18 -7.88 -15.88 -13.09
CA PHE A 18 -8.71 -15.48 -11.94
C PHE A 18 -7.95 -15.58 -10.60
N GLU A 19 -7.17 -16.64 -10.41
CA GLU A 19 -6.44 -16.83 -9.16
C GLU A 19 -5.29 -15.82 -9.01
N ARG A 20 -4.58 -15.47 -10.10
CA ARG A 20 -3.57 -14.40 -10.08
C ARG A 20 -4.18 -13.05 -9.74
N GLU A 21 -5.30 -12.68 -10.37
CA GLU A 21 -6.01 -11.43 -10.07
C GLU A 21 -6.49 -11.40 -8.61
N ARG A 22 -7.01 -12.53 -8.10
CA ARG A 22 -7.43 -12.67 -6.70
C ARG A 22 -6.27 -12.43 -5.72
N LEU A 23 -5.12 -13.07 -5.97
CA LEU A 23 -3.93 -12.94 -5.12
C LEU A 23 -3.32 -11.54 -5.19
N GLN A 24 -3.24 -10.93 -6.38
CA GLN A 24 -2.80 -9.55 -6.55
C GLN A 24 -3.71 -8.57 -5.80
N GLY A 25 -5.03 -8.76 -5.89
CA GLY A 25 -6.02 -7.98 -5.14
C GLY A 25 -5.85 -8.11 -3.62
N MET A 26 -5.60 -9.33 -3.12
CA MET A 26 -5.29 -9.56 -1.70
C MET A 26 -4.00 -8.88 -1.26
N TYR A 27 -2.96 -8.94 -2.09
CA TYR A 27 -1.68 -8.31 -1.81
C TYR A 27 -1.80 -6.77 -1.73
N LEU A 28 -2.45 -6.15 -2.73
CA LEU A 28 -2.72 -4.71 -2.72
C LEU A 28 -3.55 -4.28 -1.50
N ALA A 29 -4.56 -5.07 -1.12
CA ALA A 29 -5.35 -4.81 0.08
C ALA A 29 -4.54 -4.94 1.37
N MET A 30 -3.54 -5.83 1.43
CA MET A 30 -2.62 -5.95 2.56
C MET A 30 -1.68 -4.74 2.63
N LEU A 31 -1.10 -4.32 1.49
CA LEU A 31 -0.27 -3.12 1.42
C LEU A 31 -1.04 -1.87 1.87
N ASP A 32 -2.30 -1.71 1.44
CA ASP A 32 -3.15 -0.60 1.88
C ASP A 32 -3.31 -0.52 3.42
N LYS A 33 -3.36 -1.68 4.08
CA LYS A 33 -3.42 -1.78 5.56
C LYS A 33 -2.08 -1.45 6.20
N LEU A 34 -0.97 -1.94 5.64
CA LEU A 34 0.38 -1.66 6.14
C LEU A 34 0.73 -0.18 6.03
N VAL A 35 0.35 0.46 4.92
CA VAL A 35 0.47 1.91 4.75
C VAL A 35 -0.32 2.66 5.82
N ALA A 36 -1.59 2.30 6.04
CA ALA A 36 -2.41 2.93 7.08
C ALA A 36 -1.84 2.73 8.49
N HIS A 37 -1.21 1.59 8.75
CA HIS A 37 -0.53 1.33 10.02
C HIS A 37 0.71 2.22 10.20
N ALA A 38 1.55 2.32 9.18
CA ALA A 38 2.73 3.17 9.20
C ALA A 38 2.36 4.67 9.32
N GLU A 39 1.31 5.12 8.63
CA GLU A 39 0.73 6.46 8.78
C GLU A 39 0.31 6.73 10.24
N CYS A 40 -0.37 5.78 10.90
CA CYS A 40 -0.77 5.91 12.30
C CYS A 40 0.42 6.01 13.27
N MET A 41 1.57 5.45 12.90
CA MET A 41 2.80 5.48 13.70
C MET A 41 3.70 6.68 13.35
N ALA A 42 3.27 7.55 12.43
CA ALA A 42 4.07 8.62 11.85
C ALA A 42 5.38 8.14 11.19
N ASP A 43 5.45 6.87 10.82
CA ASP A 43 6.58 6.30 10.07
C ASP A 43 6.33 6.49 8.56
N PHE A 44 6.59 7.72 8.10
CA PHE A 44 6.36 8.08 6.70
C PHE A 44 7.28 7.35 5.72
N ALA A 45 8.49 6.96 6.16
CA ALA A 45 9.44 6.24 5.30
C ALA A 45 8.89 4.85 4.95
N THR A 46 8.42 4.11 5.95
CA THR A 46 7.79 2.81 5.75
C THR A 46 6.48 2.91 4.97
N ALA A 47 5.68 3.96 5.22
CA ALA A 47 4.45 4.20 4.46
C ALA A 47 4.70 4.43 2.96
N VAL A 48 5.75 5.21 2.63
CA VAL A 48 6.18 5.44 1.25
C VAL A 48 6.61 4.13 0.60
N HIS A 49 7.43 3.33 1.29
CA HIS A 49 7.88 2.04 0.77
C HIS A 49 6.73 1.10 0.37
N TYR A 50 5.71 0.95 1.21
CA TYR A 50 4.56 0.11 0.88
C TYR A 50 3.69 0.68 -0.26
N CYS A 51 3.65 2.00 -0.41
CA CYS A 51 3.01 2.62 -1.58
C CYS A 51 3.78 2.34 -2.87
N GLU A 52 5.12 2.42 -2.84
CA GLU A 52 5.97 2.08 -4.00
C GLU A 52 5.77 0.61 -4.40
N LEU A 53 5.71 -0.31 -3.44
CA LEU A 53 5.37 -1.72 -3.72
C LEU A 53 4.00 -1.86 -4.37
N SER A 54 3.00 -1.08 -3.93
CA SER A 54 1.67 -1.10 -4.53
C SER A 54 1.70 -0.63 -5.99
N LEU A 55 2.48 0.42 -6.30
CA LEU A 55 2.63 0.94 -7.67
C LEU A 55 3.44 0.02 -8.58
N ARG A 56 4.32 -0.83 -8.04
CA ARG A 56 4.96 -1.90 -8.83
C ARG A 56 3.97 -2.96 -9.29
N CYS A 57 2.89 -3.18 -8.53
CA CYS A 57 1.83 -4.13 -8.89
C CYS A 57 0.76 -3.50 -9.80
N ASP A 58 0.43 -2.23 -9.56
CA ASP A 58 -0.58 -1.49 -10.31
C ASP A 58 -0.10 -0.03 -10.47
N PRO A 59 0.63 0.27 -11.56
CA PRO A 59 1.21 1.59 -11.81
C PRO A 59 0.15 2.69 -11.98
N ALA A 60 -1.05 2.35 -12.42
CA ALA A 60 -2.15 3.31 -12.64
C ALA A 60 -3.02 3.52 -11.40
N ARG A 61 -2.63 2.98 -10.23
CA ARG A 61 -3.42 3.05 -8.99
C ARG A 61 -3.44 4.45 -8.40
N GLU A 62 -4.35 5.29 -8.90
CA GLU A 62 -4.46 6.71 -8.54
C GLU A 62 -4.55 6.96 -7.03
N ARG A 63 -5.28 6.10 -6.30
CA ARG A 63 -5.40 6.21 -4.83
C ARG A 63 -4.04 6.16 -4.14
N THR A 64 -3.13 5.31 -4.63
CA THR A 64 -1.78 5.16 -4.08
C THR A 64 -0.92 6.38 -4.42
N HIS A 65 -0.98 6.88 -5.66
CA HIS A 65 -0.33 8.14 -6.03
C HIS A 65 -0.80 9.31 -5.15
N ARG A 66 -2.11 9.47 -4.98
CA ARG A 66 -2.69 10.51 -4.12
C ARG A 66 -2.19 10.42 -2.68
N ARG A 67 -1.97 9.20 -2.18
CA ARG A 67 -1.43 8.98 -0.84
C ARG A 67 0.04 9.36 -0.74
N LEU A 68 0.87 8.96 -1.71
CA LEU A 68 2.28 9.39 -1.78
C LEU A 68 2.41 10.92 -1.86
N MET A 69 1.54 11.60 -2.62
CA MET A 69 1.49 13.07 -2.63
C MET A 69 1.28 13.66 -1.23
N ARG A 70 0.36 13.09 -0.44
CA ARG A 70 0.11 13.52 0.95
C ARG A 70 1.31 13.24 1.86
N LEU A 71 1.87 12.04 1.78
CA LEU A 71 3.04 11.65 2.60
C LEU A 71 4.24 12.56 2.34
N HIS A 72 4.54 12.86 1.07
CA HIS A 72 5.61 13.79 0.73
C HIS A 72 5.32 15.22 1.21
N ALA A 73 4.08 15.69 1.11
CA ALA A 73 3.70 17.00 1.63
C ALA A 73 3.83 17.07 3.16
N LEU A 74 3.39 16.05 3.90
CA LEU A 74 3.53 15.96 5.36
C LEU A 74 4.99 15.87 5.81
N ALA A 75 5.85 15.23 5.02
CA ALA A 75 7.29 15.20 5.25
C ALA A 75 8.01 16.50 4.83
N GLY A 76 7.28 17.54 4.40
CA GLY A 76 7.85 18.82 3.94
C GLY A 76 8.49 18.77 2.55
N ASN A 77 8.41 17.64 1.85
CA ASN A 77 8.98 17.47 0.51
C ASN A 77 7.94 17.79 -0.58
N ARG A 78 7.58 19.07 -0.69
CA ARG A 78 6.61 19.58 -1.66
C ARG A 78 6.98 19.23 -3.11
N THR A 79 8.26 19.31 -3.46
CA THR A 79 8.74 19.00 -4.82
C THR A 79 8.46 17.54 -5.19
N ALA A 80 8.70 16.60 -4.27
CA ALA A 80 8.38 15.19 -4.49
C ALA A 80 6.87 14.97 -4.66
N ALA A 81 6.05 15.65 -3.86
CA ALA A 81 4.59 15.56 -3.98
C ALA A 81 4.07 16.04 -5.35
N LEU A 82 4.58 17.17 -5.87
CA LEU A 82 4.19 17.67 -7.20
C LEU A 82 4.67 16.75 -8.32
N ARG A 83 5.90 16.19 -8.21
CA ARG A 83 6.40 15.18 -9.17
C ARG A 83 5.53 13.92 -9.16
N GLN A 84 5.05 13.50 -8.00
CA GLN A 84 4.20 12.32 -7.89
C GLN A 84 2.85 12.49 -8.61
N PHE A 85 2.31 13.70 -8.64
CA PHE A 85 1.11 14.01 -9.44
C PHE A 85 1.38 13.85 -10.94
N GLU A 86 2.51 14.36 -11.43
CA GLU A 86 2.87 14.22 -12.84
C GLU A 86 3.05 12.76 -13.24
N LEU A 87 3.66 11.94 -12.38
CA LEU A 87 3.76 10.49 -12.57
C LEU A 87 2.37 9.84 -12.61
N CYS A 88 1.48 10.20 -11.68
CA CYS A 88 0.10 9.70 -11.66
C CYS A 88 -0.62 9.99 -12.98
N ARG A 89 -0.53 11.24 -13.44
CA ARG A 89 -1.15 11.68 -14.69
C ARG A 89 -0.60 10.91 -15.89
N ALA A 90 0.72 10.72 -15.95
CA ALA A 90 1.36 9.94 -17.01
C ALA A 90 0.89 8.48 -17.01
N MET A 91 0.88 7.81 -15.85
CA MET A 91 0.48 6.40 -15.76
C MET A 91 -1.02 6.20 -16.06
N LEU A 92 -1.90 7.10 -15.61
CA LEU A 92 -3.33 7.03 -15.94
C LEU A 92 -3.60 7.25 -17.43
N ALA A 93 -2.85 8.16 -18.07
CA ALA A 93 -2.96 8.40 -19.50
C ALA A 93 -2.46 7.20 -20.31
N ASP A 94 -1.33 6.60 -19.91
CA ASP A 94 -0.69 5.49 -20.63
C ASP A 94 -1.48 4.17 -20.50
N GLU A 95 -1.87 3.80 -19.28
CA GLU A 95 -2.51 2.50 -19.00
C GLU A 95 -4.03 2.51 -19.24
N LEU A 96 -4.70 3.63 -18.94
CA LEU A 96 -6.16 3.72 -18.91
C LEU A 96 -6.74 4.75 -19.88
N GLY A 97 -5.92 5.63 -20.46
CA GLY A 97 -6.39 6.70 -21.35
C GLY A 97 -7.28 7.73 -20.64
N VAL A 98 -7.13 7.91 -19.32
CA VAL A 98 -7.96 8.82 -18.51
C VAL A 98 -7.13 9.89 -17.82
N GLU A 99 -7.76 11.02 -17.52
CA GLU A 99 -7.19 12.07 -16.69
C GLU A 99 -7.37 11.77 -15.19
N PRO A 100 -6.52 12.34 -14.31
CA PRO A 100 -6.69 12.22 -12.86
C PRO A 100 -8.06 12.72 -12.39
N ALA A 101 -8.62 12.04 -11.40
CA ALA A 101 -9.86 12.44 -10.77
C ALA A 101 -9.73 13.83 -10.13
N GLN A 102 -10.85 14.56 -10.07
CA GLN A 102 -10.91 15.92 -9.51
C GLN A 102 -10.34 16.00 -8.09
N SER A 103 -10.54 14.97 -7.27
CA SER A 103 -9.97 14.91 -5.90
C SER A 103 -8.44 14.86 -5.87
N THR A 104 -7.79 14.28 -6.88
CA THR A 104 -6.32 14.28 -7.03
C THR A 104 -5.82 15.62 -7.51
N VAL A 105 -6.50 16.22 -8.49
CA VAL A 105 -6.19 17.57 -8.99
C VAL A 105 -6.33 18.61 -7.87
N ALA A 106 -7.40 18.54 -7.07
CA ALA A 106 -7.59 19.42 -5.92
C ALA A 106 -6.44 19.29 -4.89
N LEU A 107 -6.00 18.06 -4.61
CA LEU A 107 -4.86 17.84 -3.72
C LEU A 107 -3.57 18.46 -4.28
N TYR A 108 -3.30 18.27 -5.58
CA TYR A 108 -2.16 18.90 -6.26
C TYR A 108 -2.20 20.42 -6.11
N GLU A 109 -3.36 21.04 -6.35
CA GLU A 109 -3.52 22.49 -6.21
C GLU A 109 -3.29 22.98 -4.78
N HIS A 110 -3.80 22.26 -3.78
CA HIS A 110 -3.55 22.60 -2.36
C HIS A 110 -2.07 22.52 -1.99
N ILE A 111 -1.35 21.50 -2.47
CA ILE A 111 0.10 21.35 -2.27
C ILE A 111 0.85 22.45 -3.03
N ARG A 112 0.39 22.80 -4.23
CA ARG A 112 0.95 23.87 -5.05
C ARG A 112 0.75 25.25 -4.41
N GLN A 113 -0.30 25.45 -3.63
CA GLN A 113 -0.58 26.72 -2.94
C GLN A 113 -0.02 26.75 -1.49
N ASP A 114 0.71 25.71 -1.08
CA ASP A 114 1.30 25.56 0.26
C ASP A 114 0.30 25.64 1.43
N SER A 115 -0.98 25.37 1.16
CA SER A 115 -2.07 25.59 2.12
C SER A 115 -2.28 24.43 3.11
N LEU A 116 -1.58 23.31 2.90
CA LEU A 116 -1.65 22.12 3.78
C LEU A 116 -0.91 22.30 5.10
N GLY A 117 0.10 23.20 5.18
CA GLY A 117 0.83 23.51 6.41
C GLY A 117 0.09 24.44 7.38
N ALA A 118 -0.89 25.21 6.89
CA ALA A 118 -1.59 26.23 7.70
C ALA A 118 -2.72 25.69 8.60
N HIS A 119 -3.12 24.42 8.43
CA HIS A 119 -4.28 23.82 9.12
C HIS A 119 -3.91 22.71 10.13
N GLY A 120 -2.62 22.51 10.41
CA GLY A 120 -2.13 21.45 11.31
C GLY A 120 -2.17 21.79 12.81
N GLU A 121 -2.37 23.05 13.19
CA GLU A 121 -2.33 23.50 14.61
C GLU A 121 -3.70 23.71 15.26
N SER A 122 -4.82 23.59 14.53
CA SER A 122 -6.14 23.83 15.11
C SER A 122 -7.17 22.82 14.63
N ALA A 123 -7.29 21.72 15.35
CA ALA A 123 -8.53 21.00 15.68
C ALA A 123 -8.22 19.53 16.03
N VAL A 124 -7.95 19.26 17.30
CA VAL A 124 -8.20 17.92 17.88
C VAL A 124 -9.53 18.01 18.65
N PRO A 125 -10.62 17.39 18.17
CA PRO A 125 -11.85 17.24 18.96
C PRO A 125 -11.64 16.17 20.04
N ALA A 126 -12.14 16.45 21.25
CA ALA A 126 -11.84 15.76 22.50
C ALA A 126 -12.61 14.44 22.73
N ASP A 127 -13.03 13.75 21.67
CA ASP A 127 -14.07 12.71 21.73
C ASP A 127 -13.57 11.40 21.11
N ALA A 128 -12.35 10.96 21.47
CA ALA A 128 -11.66 9.82 20.81
C ALA A 128 -11.63 8.50 21.61
N SER A 129 -12.43 8.34 22.67
CA SER A 129 -12.36 7.14 23.52
C SER A 129 -12.86 5.86 22.81
N GLY A 130 -13.90 5.96 21.98
CA GLY A 130 -14.41 4.81 21.22
C GLY A 130 -13.51 4.38 20.05
N VAL A 131 -12.82 5.34 19.42
CA VAL A 131 -11.90 5.07 18.30
C VAL A 131 -10.64 4.37 18.79
N GLY A 132 -10.15 4.72 19.99
CA GLY A 132 -9.00 4.07 20.61
C GLY A 132 -9.21 2.58 20.87
N ASP A 133 -10.40 2.17 21.33
CA ASP A 133 -10.73 0.77 21.56
C ASP A 133 -10.88 -0.03 20.26
N ILE A 134 -11.45 0.58 19.22
CA ILE A 134 -11.55 -0.03 17.89
C ILE A 134 -10.14 -0.22 17.30
N LEU A 135 -9.27 0.78 17.41
CA LEU A 135 -7.87 0.69 16.97
C LEU A 135 -7.08 -0.37 17.74
N ARG A 136 -7.30 -0.48 19.06
CA ARG A 136 -6.66 -1.51 19.89
C ARG A 136 -7.11 -2.91 19.46
N ARG A 137 -8.41 -3.12 19.26
CA ARG A 137 -8.96 -4.40 18.76
C ARG A 137 -8.42 -4.76 17.38
N LEU A 138 -8.37 -3.80 16.46
CA LEU A 138 -7.81 -4.01 15.12
C LEU A 138 -6.32 -4.34 15.17
N ARG A 139 -5.54 -3.70 16.05
CA ARG A 139 -4.12 -4.02 16.27
C ARG A 139 -3.93 -5.44 16.82
N THR A 140 -4.79 -5.88 17.74
CA THR A 140 -4.75 -7.25 18.27
C THR A 140 -5.04 -8.28 17.19
N VAL A 141 -6.11 -8.07 16.40
CA VAL A 141 -6.45 -8.97 15.28
C VAL A 141 -5.34 -9.00 14.23
N HIS A 142 -4.74 -7.85 13.93
CA HIS A 142 -3.61 -7.78 13.01
C HIS A 142 -2.40 -8.57 13.53
N ALA A 143 -2.01 -8.39 14.79
CA ALA A 143 -0.91 -9.14 15.40
C ALA A 143 -1.13 -10.65 15.37
N THR A 144 -2.37 -11.11 15.63
CA THR A 144 -2.69 -12.55 15.57
C THR A 144 -2.63 -13.11 14.16
N LEU A 145 -3.03 -12.33 13.15
CA LEU A 145 -2.94 -12.75 11.74
C LEU A 145 -1.49 -12.81 11.27
N THR A 146 -0.66 -11.85 11.67
CA THR A 146 0.77 -11.85 11.37
C THR A 146 1.47 -13.06 11.99
N ALA A 147 1.17 -13.38 13.25
CA ALA A 147 1.72 -14.57 13.91
C ALA A 147 1.27 -15.88 13.22
N ALA A 148 0.02 -15.95 12.75
CA ALA A 148 -0.48 -17.11 12.02
C ALA A 148 0.21 -17.29 10.65
N LEU A 149 0.50 -16.19 9.94
CA LEU A 149 1.25 -16.22 8.68
C LEU A 149 2.69 -16.68 8.89
N ASP A 150 3.34 -16.21 9.95
CA ASP A 150 4.71 -16.62 10.30
C ASP A 150 4.77 -18.13 10.65
N GLN A 151 3.78 -18.63 11.38
CA GLN A 151 3.68 -20.05 11.71
C GLN A 151 3.53 -20.94 10.47
N VAL A 152 2.66 -20.56 9.52
CA VAL A 152 2.49 -21.32 8.27
C VAL A 152 3.81 -21.36 7.48
N GLN A 153 4.56 -20.26 7.45
CA GLN A 153 5.85 -20.21 6.78
C GLN A 153 6.87 -21.15 7.43
N GLN A 154 6.94 -21.18 8.77
CA GLN A 154 7.82 -22.08 9.51
C GLN A 154 7.47 -23.56 9.26
N ASP A 155 6.18 -23.88 9.17
CA ASP A 155 5.71 -25.24 8.90
C ASP A 155 6.10 -25.69 7.48
N ILE A 156 5.98 -24.80 6.48
CA ILE A 156 6.45 -25.05 5.11
C ILE A 156 7.96 -25.34 5.10
N GLU A 157 8.76 -24.48 5.73
CA GLU A 157 10.21 -24.67 5.83
C GLU A 157 10.60 -25.96 6.59
N ALA A 158 9.81 -26.38 7.58
CA ALA A 158 10.01 -27.63 8.29
C ALA A 158 9.76 -28.84 7.37
N VAL A 159 8.68 -28.82 6.59
CA VAL A 159 8.35 -29.87 5.62
C VAL A 159 9.39 -29.95 4.51
N GLU A 160 9.84 -28.82 3.97
CA GLU A 160 10.91 -28.77 2.96
C GLU A 160 12.20 -29.40 3.47
N ARG A 161 12.58 -29.10 4.73
CA ARG A 161 13.76 -29.72 5.38
C ARG A 161 13.59 -31.22 5.58
N MET A 162 12.39 -31.71 5.87
CA MET A 162 12.13 -33.15 5.99
C MET A 162 12.27 -33.84 4.62
N ILE A 163 11.72 -33.25 3.56
CA ILE A 163 11.84 -33.79 2.20
C ILE A 163 13.30 -33.86 1.76
N GLN A 164 14.11 -32.83 2.04
CA GLN A 164 15.53 -32.78 1.70
C GLN A 164 16.40 -33.79 2.45
N ARG A 165 16.01 -34.20 3.67
CA ARG A 165 16.73 -35.22 4.46
C ARG A 165 16.41 -36.66 4.06
N THR A 166 15.33 -36.88 3.32
CA THR A 166 14.86 -38.22 2.93
C THR A 166 15.33 -38.61 1.51
N ARG A 167 16.19 -37.79 0.91
CA ARG A 167 16.79 -37.96 -0.42
C ARG A 167 18.29 -38.20 -0.28
#